data_AF-A0A919E8C2-F1
#
_entry.id   AF-A0A919E8C2-F1
#
_cell.length_a   1.000
_cell.length_b   1.000
_cell.length_c   1.000
_cell.angle_alpha   90.00
_cell.angle_beta   90.00
_cell.angle_gamma   90.00
#
_symmetry.space_group_name_H-M   'P 1'
#
loop_
_entity.id
_entity.type
_entity.pdbx_description
1 polymer ?
#
loop_
_entity_poly.entity_id
_entity_poly.type
_entity_poly.pdbx_seq_one_letter_code
_entity_poly.pdbx_strand_id
1 'polypeptide(L)'
;MLQGVGQQERTTGGDEDVRVAALRTAVSRLRRRLAALPADFPDRTIAEDELADLAETIARGAPEGPRLRHSLLLLAGALGSVSALSEALTEVRRAVEGFGESPRG
;
A
#
# COMPACT_ATOMS: atom_id res chain seq x y z
N MET A 1 32.84 15.96 21.61
CA MET A 1 32.23 15.30 20.44
C MET A 1 30.74 15.25 20.71
N LEU A 2 29.99 16.20 20.17
CA LEU A 2 28.60 16.51 20.54
C LEU A 2 27.64 15.56 19.80
N GLN A 3 26.71 14.97 20.55
CA GLN A 3 25.49 14.35 20.02
C GLN A 3 24.50 15.44 19.61
N GLY A 4 23.66 15.16 18.60
CA GLY A 4 22.32 15.73 18.55
C GLY A 4 21.82 16.12 17.15
N VAL A 5 20.87 15.31 16.66
CA VAL A 5 19.56 15.71 16.09
C VAL A 5 19.54 16.74 14.94
N GLY A 6 18.84 16.41 13.84
CA GLY A 6 18.28 17.49 13.01
C GLY A 6 17.82 17.20 11.58
N GLN A 7 17.91 15.98 11.05
CA GLN A 7 17.43 15.70 9.68
C GLN A 7 16.28 14.69 9.67
N GLN A 8 15.37 14.80 10.62
CA GLN A 8 14.07 14.14 10.60
C GLN A 8 12.98 15.14 10.99
N GLU A 9 13.07 16.37 10.48
CA GLU A 9 12.00 17.34 10.63
C GLU A 9 11.79 18.03 9.29
N ARG A 10 10.74 17.61 8.58
CA ARG A 10 9.62 18.45 8.10
C ARG A 10 8.83 17.71 7.02
N THR A 11 8.07 16.69 7.42
CA THR A 11 6.86 16.29 6.69
C THR A 11 5.69 16.28 7.67
N THR A 12 5.35 17.47 8.16
CA THR A 12 4.10 17.68 8.90
C THR A 12 3.43 18.91 8.31
N GLY A 13 2.28 18.65 7.68
CA GLY A 13 1.22 19.63 7.45
C GLY A 13 1.35 20.46 6.17
N GLY A 14 0.67 20.04 5.11
CA GLY A 14 0.30 20.94 4.01
C GLY A 14 0.02 20.27 2.68
N ASP A 15 0.88 19.33 2.28
CA ASP A 15 0.76 18.53 1.07
C ASP A 15 0.75 17.06 1.47
N GLU A 16 -0.17 16.28 0.93
CA GLU A 16 -0.26 14.82 1.12
C GLU A 16 1.16 14.20 1.06
N ASP A 17 1.56 13.38 2.05
CA ASP A 17 2.86 12.68 2.00
C ASP A 17 2.95 12.00 0.62
N VAL A 18 3.98 12.33 -0.16
CA VAL A 18 4.14 11.85 -1.54
C VAL A 18 4.06 10.31 -1.61
N ARG A 19 4.48 9.63 -0.54
CA ARG A 19 4.37 8.16 -0.42
C ARG A 19 2.92 7.72 -0.24
N VAL A 20 2.14 8.44 0.54
CA VAL A 20 0.69 8.21 0.72
C VAL A 20 -0.05 8.45 -0.59
N ALA A 21 0.26 9.53 -1.31
CA ALA A 21 -0.32 9.83 -2.62
C ALA A 21 -0.02 8.73 -3.67
N ALA A 22 1.24 8.28 -3.72
CA ALA A 22 1.68 7.21 -4.61
C ALA A 22 0.98 5.87 -4.28
N LEU A 23 0.92 5.51 -3.00
CA LEU A 23 0.24 4.30 -2.53
C LEU A 23 -1.26 4.34 -2.83
N ARG A 24 -1.93 5.48 -2.60
CA ARG A 24 -3.35 5.69 -2.93
C ARG A 24 -3.63 5.50 -4.42
N THR A 25 -2.74 6.00 -5.27
CA THR A 25 -2.83 5.85 -6.74
C THR A 25 -2.70 4.39 -7.16
N ALA A 26 -1.70 3.67 -6.63
CA ALA A 26 -1.48 2.26 -6.92
C ALA A 26 -2.68 1.39 -6.47
N VAL A 27 -3.18 1.61 -5.24
CA VAL A 27 -4.36 0.92 -4.71
C VAL A 27 -5.60 1.20 -5.57
N SER A 28 -5.80 2.45 -6.00
CA SER A 28 -6.92 2.81 -6.87
C SER A 28 -6.85 2.11 -8.23
N ARG A 29 -5.65 1.95 -8.81
CA ARG A 29 -5.44 1.17 -10.04
C ARG A 29 -5.77 -0.31 -9.82
N LEU A 30 -5.27 -0.90 -8.74
CA LEU A 30 -5.54 -2.30 -8.41
C LEU A 30 -7.05 -2.56 -8.26
N ARG A 31 -7.77 -1.68 -7.55
CA ARG A 31 -9.25 -1.77 -7.43
C ARG A 31 -9.96 -1.70 -8.78
N ARG A 32 -9.55 -0.78 -9.65
CA ARG A 32 -10.13 -0.69 -11.02
C ARG A 32 -9.85 -1.95 -11.83
N ARG A 33 -8.64 -2.50 -11.73
CA ARG A 33 -8.28 -3.73 -12.44
C ARG A 33 -9.06 -4.93 -11.92
N LEU A 34 -9.25 -5.01 -10.59
CA LEU A 34 -10.05 -6.02 -9.94
C LEU A 34 -11.52 -5.97 -10.39
N ALA A 35 -12.12 -4.78 -10.39
CA ALA A 35 -13.49 -4.57 -10.85
C ALA A 35 -13.70 -4.87 -12.34
N ALA A 36 -12.64 -4.75 -13.15
CA ALA A 36 -12.68 -5.06 -14.58
C ALA A 36 -12.49 -6.56 -14.90
N LEU A 37 -12.13 -7.39 -13.92
CA LEU A 37 -12.03 -8.82 -14.12
C LEU A 37 -13.42 -9.44 -14.16
N PRO A 38 -13.77 -10.22 -15.20
CA PRO A 38 -15.05 -10.94 -15.28
C PRO A 38 -15.11 -12.16 -14.34
N ALA A 39 -14.39 -12.16 -13.21
CA ALA A 39 -14.03 -13.37 -12.47
C ALA A 39 -14.83 -13.59 -11.17
N ASP A 40 -15.20 -14.86 -11.01
CA ASP A 40 -15.81 -15.57 -9.89
C ASP A 40 -14.71 -16.37 -9.16
N PHE A 41 -13.66 -15.66 -8.70
CA PHE A 41 -12.60 -16.32 -7.92
C PHE A 41 -13.01 -16.35 -6.44
N PRO A 42 -12.73 -17.46 -5.73
CA PRO A 42 -13.36 -17.77 -4.45
C PRO A 42 -13.15 -16.69 -3.39
N ASP A 43 -11.99 -16.05 -3.41
CA ASP A 43 -11.60 -15.05 -2.40
C ASP A 43 -11.76 -13.61 -2.90
N ARG A 44 -12.58 -13.37 -3.93
CA ARG A 44 -12.79 -12.02 -4.49
C ARG A 44 -13.32 -11.02 -3.49
N THR A 45 -14.38 -11.38 -2.78
CA THR A 45 -14.99 -10.50 -1.78
C THR A 45 -13.99 -10.16 -0.67
N ILE A 46 -13.19 -11.15 -0.26
CA ILE A 46 -12.14 -10.96 0.74
C ILE A 46 -11.09 -9.96 0.23
N ALA A 47 -10.62 -10.13 -1.02
CA ALA A 47 -9.65 -9.21 -1.61
C ALA A 47 -10.21 -7.78 -1.77
N GLU A 48 -11.49 -7.64 -2.13
CA GLU A 48 -12.16 -6.34 -2.26
C GLU A 48 -12.32 -5.63 -0.91
N ASP A 49 -12.70 -6.36 0.14
CA ASP A 49 -12.83 -5.85 1.51
C ASP A 49 -11.48 -5.41 2.09
N GLU A 50 -10.45 -6.23 1.96
CA GLU A 50 -9.09 -5.89 2.37
C GLU A 50 -8.55 -4.66 1.60
N LEU A 51 -8.88 -4.52 0.31
CA LEU A 51 -8.54 -3.33 -0.48
C LEU A 51 -9.31 -2.07 -0.02
N ALA A 52 -10.52 -2.24 0.51
CA ALA A 52 -11.30 -1.14 1.08
C ALA A 52 -10.70 -0.69 2.42
N ASP A 53 -10.40 -1.60 3.36
CA ASP A 53 -9.76 -1.26 4.64
C ASP A 53 -8.39 -0.60 4.43
N LEU A 54 -7.61 -1.14 3.49
CA LEU A 54 -6.32 -0.55 3.11
C LEU A 54 -6.50 0.88 2.57
N ALA A 55 -7.47 1.11 1.68
CA ALA A 55 -7.75 2.44 1.14
C ALA A 55 -8.19 3.43 2.24
N GLU A 56 -8.99 3.00 3.20
CA GLU A 56 -9.35 3.83 4.35
C GLU A 56 -8.16 4.14 5.25
N THR A 57 -7.30 3.15 5.51
CA THR A 57 -6.08 3.34 6.30
C THR A 57 -5.14 4.36 5.65
N ILE A 58 -5.00 4.29 4.32
CA ILE A 58 -4.23 5.27 3.54
C ILE A 58 -4.89 6.65 3.60
N ALA A 59 -6.22 6.73 3.49
CA ALA A 59 -6.96 7.99 3.57
C ALA A 59 -6.84 8.67 4.94
N ARG A 60 -6.64 7.90 6.02
CA ARG A 60 -6.32 8.40 7.37
C ARG A 60 -4.88 8.92 7.51
N GLY A 61 -4.02 8.69 6.51
CA GLY A 61 -2.71 9.34 6.39
C GLY A 61 -1.56 8.76 7.23
N ALA A 62 -1.79 7.73 8.04
CA ALA A 62 -0.76 7.13 8.90
C ALA A 62 -0.62 5.60 8.72
N PRO A 63 -0.35 5.09 7.50
CA PRO A 63 -0.12 3.66 7.32
C PRO A 63 1.28 3.25 7.79
N GLU A 64 1.36 2.24 8.67
CA GLU A 64 2.63 1.68 9.15
C GLU A 64 3.22 0.66 8.16
N GLY A 65 4.52 0.73 7.88
CA GLY A 65 5.21 -0.19 6.96
C GLY A 65 4.96 -1.68 7.24
N PRO A 66 5.07 -2.19 8.49
CA PRO A 66 4.77 -3.58 8.83
C PRO A 66 3.31 -3.96 8.54
N ARG A 67 2.35 -3.08 8.84
CA ARG A 67 0.92 -3.29 8.57
C ARG A 67 0.67 -3.36 7.06
N LEU A 68 1.23 -2.44 6.29
CA LEU A 68 1.12 -2.44 4.82
C LEU A 68 1.67 -3.72 4.19
N ARG A 69 2.82 -4.23 4.69
CA ARG A 69 3.40 -5.48 4.23
C ARG A 69 2.51 -6.68 4.56
N HIS A 70 1.86 -6.68 5.73
CA HIS A 70 0.92 -7.72 6.10
C HIS A 70 -0.32 -7.72 5.19
N SER A 71 -0.96 -6.56 4.99
CA SER A 71 -2.11 -6.43 4.07
C SER A 71 -1.76 -6.86 2.64
N LEU A 72 -0.55 -6.56 2.17
CA LEU A 72 -0.08 -7.04 0.86
C LEU A 72 0.03 -8.56 0.77
N LEU A 73 0.44 -9.22 1.84
CA LEU A 73 0.51 -10.69 1.88
C LEU A 73 -0.88 -11.32 1.87
N LEU A 74 -1.85 -10.74 2.59
CA LEU A 74 -3.24 -11.16 2.55
C LEU A 74 -3.84 -10.99 1.15
N LEU A 75 -3.63 -9.83 0.53
CA LEU A 75 -4.06 -9.58 -0.85
C LEU A 75 -3.41 -10.54 -1.85
N ALA A 76 -2.12 -10.84 -1.71
CA ALA A 76 -1.45 -11.80 -2.57
C ALA A 76 -2.01 -13.24 -2.40
N GLY A 77 -2.39 -13.61 -1.17
CA GLY A 77 -3.04 -14.89 -0.89
C GLY A 77 -4.44 -14.98 -1.50
N ALA A 78 -5.26 -13.94 -1.32
CA ALA A 78 -6.65 -13.89 -1.80
C ALA A 78 -6.75 -13.72 -3.33
N LEU A 79 -5.82 -12.99 -3.95
CA LEU A 79 -5.80 -12.80 -5.40
C LEU A 79 -5.11 -13.96 -6.13
N GLY A 80 -4.29 -14.77 -5.44
CA GLY A 80 -3.56 -15.89 -6.02
C GLY A 80 -2.64 -15.49 -7.19
N SER A 81 -2.36 -16.45 -8.09
CA SER A 81 -1.51 -16.26 -9.28
C SER A 81 -2.25 -15.61 -10.47
N VAL A 82 -3.15 -14.64 -10.22
CA VAL A 82 -3.86 -13.94 -11.31
C VAL A 82 -2.90 -13.00 -12.02
N SER A 83 -2.32 -13.48 -13.13
CA SER A 83 -1.34 -12.73 -13.93
C SER A 83 -1.85 -11.35 -14.38
N ALA A 84 -3.17 -11.20 -14.58
CA ALA A 84 -3.81 -9.95 -14.97
C ALA A 84 -3.74 -8.83 -13.90
N LEU A 85 -3.43 -9.19 -12.64
CA LEU A 85 -3.26 -8.28 -11.51
C LEU A 85 -1.79 -8.11 -11.10
N SER A 86 -0.87 -8.90 -11.66
CA SER A 86 0.54 -8.93 -11.26
C SER A 86 1.22 -7.56 -11.38
N GLU A 87 0.95 -6.83 -12.46
CA GLU A 87 1.50 -5.48 -12.68
C GLU A 87 1.00 -4.50 -11.61
N ALA A 88 -0.31 -4.44 -11.38
CA ALA A 88 -0.91 -3.56 -10.39
C ALA A 88 -0.47 -3.92 -8.95
N LEU A 89 -0.34 -5.20 -8.63
CA LEU A 89 0.20 -5.66 -7.34
C LEU A 89 1.68 -5.29 -7.16
N THR A 90 2.47 -5.32 -8.23
CA THR A 90 3.87 -4.89 -8.21
C THR A 90 3.99 -3.39 -7.94
N GLU A 91 3.10 -2.56 -8.51
CA GLU A 91 3.04 -1.13 -8.21
C GLU A 91 2.74 -0.87 -6.73
N VAL A 92 1.75 -1.58 -6.14
CA VAL A 92 1.44 -1.44 -4.71
C VAL A 92 2.61 -1.90 -3.85
N ARG A 93 3.29 -3.01 -4.19
CA ARG A 93 4.48 -3.48 -3.48
C ARG A 93 5.57 -2.42 -3.43
N ARG A 94 5.91 -1.81 -4.57
CA ARG A 94 6.92 -0.74 -4.65
C ARG A 94 6.52 0.48 -3.80
N ALA A 95 5.24 0.84 -3.81
CA ALA A 95 4.76 1.95 -2.98
C ALA A 95 4.89 1.63 -1.48
N VAL A 96 4.62 0.39 -1.06
CA VAL A 96 4.79 -0.06 0.33
C VAL A 96 6.26 -0.11 0.76
N GLU A 97 7.18 -0.45 -0.13
CA GLU A 97 8.63 -0.45 0.17
C GLU A 97 9.13 0.93 0.64
N GLY A 98 8.56 2.02 0.13
CA GLY A 98 8.87 3.40 0.58
C GLY A 98 8.47 3.73 2.03
N PHE A 99 7.68 2.87 2.68
CA PHE A 99 7.34 2.98 4.12
C PHE A 99 8.25 2.12 5.00
N GLY A 100 9.07 1.24 4.42
CA GLY A 100 9.94 0.31 5.13
C GLY A 100 11.40 0.77 5.29
N GLU A 101 11.81 1.85 4.61
CA GLU A 101 13.13 2.47 4.78
C GLU A 101 13.17 3.31 6.08
N SER A 102 13.14 2.64 7.23
CA SER A 102 13.86 3.17 8.38
C SER A 102 15.35 2.90 8.15
N PRO A 103 16.24 3.90 8.29
CA PRO A 103 17.66 3.66 8.21
C PRO A 103 18.00 2.63 9.28
N ARG A 104 18.48 1.47 8.87
CA ARG A 104 19.03 0.48 9.79
C ARG A 104 20.19 1.17 10.51
N GLY A 105 20.02 1.41 11.80
CA GLY A 105 21.09 1.84 12.69
C GLY A 105 22.17 0.77 12.84
#